data_AF-A0A350J6I1-F1
#
_entry.id   AF-A0A350J6I1-F1
#
_cell.length_a   1.000
_cell.length_b   1.000
_cell.length_c   1.000
_cell.angle_alpha   90.00
_cell.angle_beta   90.00
_cell.angle_gamma   90.00
#
_symmetry.space_group_name_H-M   'P 1'
#
loop_
_entity.id
_entity.type
_entity.pdbx_description
1 polymer ?
#
loop_
_entity_poly.entity_id
_entity_poly.type
_entity_poly.pdbx_seq_one_letter_code
_entity_poly.pdbx_strand_id
1 'polypeptide(L)'
;MMDIPGFVDTHIHGAYGVDVSDADPEGIKLLSRSLRRDGVISFCPTTMTLAEDDIKRVFEAVSAAKAELEAEGGEYSEILGIHLEGPFLN
;
A
#
# COMPACT_ATOMS: atom_id res chain seq x y z
N MET A 1 24.24 -9.88 -15.41
CA MET A 1 23.02 -9.45 -14.69
C MET A 1 23.47 -8.47 -13.63
N MET A 2 22.81 -7.32 -13.52
CA MET A 2 23.12 -6.34 -12.48
C MET A 2 22.21 -6.67 -11.29
N ASP A 3 22.80 -6.99 -10.15
CA ASP A 3 22.06 -7.33 -8.94
C ASP A 3 22.06 -6.13 -8.00
N ILE A 4 20.85 -5.68 -7.63
CA ILE A 4 20.63 -4.58 -6.69
C ILE A 4 19.64 -5.03 -5.61
N PRO A 5 19.66 -4.42 -4.41
CA PRO A 5 18.59 -4.61 -3.44
C PRO A 5 17.23 -4.23 -4.03
N GLY A 6 16.18 -4.91 -3.59
CA GLY A 6 14.81 -4.55 -3.97
C GLY A 6 14.44 -3.15 -3.49
N PHE A 7 13.55 -2.49 -4.21
CA PHE A 7 13.13 -1.13 -3.90
C PHE A 7 12.18 -1.09 -2.70
N VAL A 8 12.26 0.01 -1.95
CA VAL A 8 11.32 0.35 -0.88
C VAL A 8 10.59 1.62 -1.30
N ASP A 9 9.29 1.54 -1.50
CA ASP A 9 8.47 2.70 -1.87
C ASP A 9 7.77 3.29 -0.64
N THR A 10 8.31 4.37 -0.10
CA THR A 10 7.78 5.00 1.11
C THR A 10 6.57 5.91 0.86
N HIS A 11 6.17 6.11 -0.41
CA HIS A 11 5.09 7.02 -0.77
C HIS A 11 4.44 6.61 -2.10
N ILE A 12 3.33 5.87 -2.02
CA ILE A 12 2.53 5.52 -3.19
C ILE A 12 1.03 5.59 -2.90
N HIS A 13 0.32 6.43 -3.66
CA HIS A 13 -1.13 6.54 -3.58
C HIS A 13 -1.85 5.38 -4.26
N GLY A 14 -1.28 4.86 -5.33
CA GLY A 14 -1.97 3.92 -6.19
C GLY A 14 -1.22 3.63 -7.47
N ALA A 15 -1.52 2.49 -8.07
CA ALA A 15 -1.04 2.06 -9.37
C ALA A 15 -1.98 0.95 -9.88
N TYR A 16 -1.83 0.54 -11.14
CA TYR A 16 -2.59 -0.59 -11.70
C TYR A 16 -4.13 -0.45 -11.63
N GLY A 17 -4.62 0.79 -11.61
CA GLY A 17 -6.05 1.09 -11.49
C GLY A 17 -6.59 1.03 -10.06
N VAL A 18 -5.71 0.94 -9.06
CA VAL A 18 -6.04 0.99 -7.63
C VAL A 18 -5.61 2.34 -7.05
N ASP A 19 -6.45 2.92 -6.21
CA ASP A 19 -6.11 4.03 -5.30
C ASP A 19 -6.28 3.57 -3.84
N VAL A 20 -5.29 3.83 -2.99
CA VAL A 20 -5.30 3.48 -1.57
C VAL A 20 -6.43 4.23 -0.84
N SER A 21 -6.79 5.42 -1.31
CA SER A 21 -7.87 6.25 -0.75
C SER A 21 -9.26 5.63 -0.96
N ASP A 22 -9.42 4.67 -1.87
CA ASP A 22 -10.69 3.95 -2.07
C ASP A 22 -11.03 3.00 -0.91
N ALA A 23 -10.07 2.75 0.00
CA ALA A 23 -10.22 1.86 1.14
C ALA A 23 -10.71 0.45 0.76
N ASP A 24 -10.23 -0.07 -0.38
CA ASP A 24 -10.53 -1.43 -0.86
C ASP A 24 -9.35 -2.37 -0.54
N PRO A 25 -9.52 -3.34 0.39
CA PRO A 25 -8.49 -4.33 0.70
C PRO A 25 -8.04 -5.14 -0.51
N GLU A 26 -8.97 -5.53 -1.40
CA GLU A 26 -8.63 -6.33 -2.59
C GLU A 26 -7.79 -5.53 -3.58
N GLY A 27 -8.14 -4.26 -3.78
CA GLY A 27 -7.31 -3.29 -4.50
C GLY A 27 -5.90 -3.20 -3.91
N ILE A 28 -5.77 -3.04 -2.59
CA ILE A 28 -4.46 -2.93 -1.92
C ILE A 28 -3.64 -4.24 -2.09
N LYS A 29 -4.29 -5.41 -2.05
CA LYS A 29 -3.62 -6.70 -2.34
C LYS A 29 -3.16 -6.78 -3.79
N LEU A 30 -3.99 -6.34 -4.74
CA LEU A 30 -3.61 -6.26 -6.16
C LEU A 30 -2.41 -5.32 -6.35
N LEU A 31 -2.41 -4.16 -5.71
CA LEU A 31 -1.31 -3.21 -5.73
C LEU A 31 -0.02 -3.86 -5.21
N SER A 32 -0.06 -4.48 -4.03
CA SER A 32 1.09 -5.18 -3.43
C SER A 32 1.65 -6.29 -4.33
N ARG A 33 0.80 -7.13 -4.91
CA ARG A 33 1.23 -8.20 -5.83
C ARG A 33 1.80 -7.64 -7.13
N SER A 34 1.30 -6.50 -7.60
CA SER A 34 1.78 -5.87 -8.84
C SER A 34 3.12 -5.18 -8.64
N LEU A 35 3.28 -4.41 -7.56
CA LEU A 35 4.55 -3.78 -7.17
C LEU A 35 5.70 -4.78 -7.03
N ARG A 36 5.40 -6.00 -6.54
CA ARG A 36 6.39 -7.06 -6.43
C ARG A 36 7.01 -7.41 -7.78
N ARG A 37 6.23 -7.35 -8.86
CA ARG A 37 6.69 -7.65 -10.23
C ARG A 37 7.61 -6.57 -10.80
N ASP A 38 7.56 -5.36 -10.23
CA ASP A 38 8.41 -4.22 -10.61
C ASP A 38 9.69 -4.12 -9.76
N GLY A 39 9.92 -5.07 -8.85
CA GLY A 39 11.08 -5.09 -7.97
C GLY A 39 10.94 -4.26 -6.70
N VAL A 40 9.75 -3.70 -6.42
CA VAL A 40 9.42 -3.10 -5.13
C VAL A 40 9.13 -4.23 -4.14
N ILE A 41 9.96 -4.39 -3.13
CA ILE A 41 9.84 -5.49 -2.17
C ILE A 41 9.03 -5.10 -0.94
N SER A 42 8.91 -3.80 -0.67
CA SER A 42 8.14 -3.28 0.43
C SER A 42 7.68 -1.84 0.15
N PHE A 43 6.56 -1.44 0.75
CA PHE A 43 5.98 -0.12 0.51
C PHE A 43 5.12 0.37 1.67
N CYS A 44 4.81 1.67 1.65
CA CYS A 44 3.84 2.33 2.50
C CYS A 44 2.67 2.84 1.63
N PRO A 45 1.48 2.20 1.67
CA PRO A 45 0.27 2.77 1.09
C PRO A 45 0.05 4.20 1.60
N THR A 46 -0.24 5.12 0.69
CA THR A 46 -0.35 6.55 1.01
C THR A 46 -1.76 7.07 0.80
N THR A 47 -2.34 7.69 1.83
CA THR A 47 -3.62 8.43 1.70
C THR A 47 -3.41 9.73 0.93
N MET A 48 -4.47 10.32 0.40
CA MET A 48 -4.51 11.76 0.11
C MET A 48 -5.02 12.55 1.32
N THR A 49 -5.23 13.86 1.16
CA THR A 49 -5.99 14.65 2.14
C THR A 49 -7.47 14.23 2.11
N LEU A 50 -7.90 13.57 3.18
CA LEU A 50 -9.24 12.98 3.33
C LEU A 50 -9.91 13.44 4.63
N ALA A 51 -11.22 13.21 4.76
CA ALA A 51 -11.92 13.36 6.02
C ALA A 51 -11.45 12.30 7.03
N GLU A 52 -11.58 12.59 8.33
CA GLU A 52 -11.11 11.69 9.40
C GLU A 52 -11.72 10.28 9.30
N ASP A 53 -13.01 10.19 8.97
CA ASP A 53 -13.68 8.89 8.84
C ASP A 53 -13.18 8.09 7.63
N ASP A 54 -12.82 8.75 6.54
CA ASP A 54 -12.23 8.08 5.38
C ASP A 54 -10.80 7.61 5.68
N ILE A 55 -10.02 8.39 6.43
CA ILE A 55 -8.69 7.98 6.91
C ILE A 55 -8.80 6.69 7.74
N LYS A 56 -9.76 6.62 8.66
CA LYS A 56 -9.99 5.39 9.47
C LYS A 56 -10.32 4.19 8.59
N ARG A 57 -11.17 4.38 7.58
CA ARG A 57 -11.52 3.31 6.62
C ARG A 57 -10.32 2.82 5.84
N VAL A 58 -9.45 3.73 5.37
CA VAL A 58 -8.20 3.34 4.70
C VAL A 58 -7.29 2.55 5.66
N PHE A 59 -7.18 2.96 6.92
CA PHE A 59 -6.35 2.25 7.90
C PHE A 59 -6.85 0.83 8.16
N GLU A 60 -8.16 0.65 8.30
CA GLU A 60 -8.79 -0.67 8.42
C GLU A 60 -8.54 -1.52 7.18
N ALA A 61 -8.69 -0.95 5.97
CA ALA A 61 -8.49 -1.66 4.72
C ALA A 61 -7.04 -2.10 4.51
N VAL A 62 -6.07 -1.23 4.80
CA VAL A 62 -4.64 -1.57 4.74
C VAL A 62 -4.30 -2.65 5.76
N SER A 63 -4.85 -2.56 6.98
CA SER A 63 -4.60 -3.58 8.01
C SER A 63 -5.18 -4.95 7.62
N ALA A 64 -6.37 -4.98 7.03
CA ALA A 64 -6.99 -6.20 6.53
C ALA A 64 -6.16 -6.81 5.39
N ALA A 65 -5.81 -6.01 4.38
CA ALA A 65 -5.00 -6.45 3.25
C ALA A 65 -3.65 -7.02 3.69
N LYS A 66 -2.97 -6.36 4.65
CA LYS A 66 -1.70 -6.86 5.22
C LYS A 66 -1.89 -8.23 5.88
N ALA A 67 -2.87 -8.37 6.76
CA ALA A 67 -3.12 -9.62 7.48
C ALA A 67 -3.48 -10.77 6.52
N GLU A 68 -4.28 -10.49 5.50
CA GLU A 68 -4.66 -11.49 4.49
C GLU A 68 -3.47 -11.92 3.62
N LEU A 69 -2.65 -10.97 3.14
CA LEU A 69 -1.42 -11.30 2.39
C LEU A 69 -0.46 -12.17 3.21
N GLU A 70 -0.28 -11.84 4.49
CA GLU A 70 0.56 -12.61 5.41
C GLU A 70 0.02 -14.02 5.63
N ALA A 71 -1.31 -14.19 5.71
CA ALA A 71 -1.96 -15.48 5.86
C ALA A 71 -1.94 -16.32 4.56
N GLU A 72 -2.15 -15.69 3.41
CA GLU A 72 -2.11 -16.32 2.08
C GLU A 72 -0.68 -16.74 1.69
N GLY A 73 0.32 -15.93 2.08
CA GLY A 73 1.71 -16.10 1.68
C GLY A 73 1.95 -15.84 0.18
N GLY A 74 3.09 -16.33 -0.31
CA GLY A 74 3.51 -16.17 -1.71
C GLY A 74 4.26 -14.86 -1.97
N GLU A 75 4.31 -14.45 -3.25
CA GLU A 75 5.04 -13.25 -3.66
C GLU A 75 4.15 -12.01 -3.65
N TYR A 76 4.53 -11.03 -2.83
CA TYR A 76 3.89 -9.73 -2.72
C TYR A 76 4.90 -8.71 -2.14
N SER A 77 4.60 -7.42 -2.25
CA SER A 77 5.38 -6.36 -1.59
C SER A 77 4.90 -6.18 -0.15
N GLU A 78 5.81 -6.21 0.81
CA GLU A 78 5.47 -6.07 2.22
C GLU A 78 4.92 -4.67 2.52
N ILE A 79 3.78 -4.61 3.22
CA ILE A 79 3.24 -3.37 3.76
C ILE A 79 3.96 -3.07 5.08
N LEU A 80 4.79 -2.02 5.11
CA LEU A 80 5.61 -1.64 6.27
C LEU A 80 4.86 -0.74 7.28
N GLY A 81 3.82 -0.07 6.82
CA GLY A 81 3.06 0.93 7.57
C GLY A 81 2.19 1.73 6.63
N ILE A 82 1.67 2.88 7.08
CA ILE A 82 0.85 3.79 6.27
C ILE A 82 1.53 5.15 6.23
N HIS A 83 1.62 5.74 5.04
CA HIS A 83 1.99 7.14 4.89
C HIS A 83 0.71 7.97 4.89
N LEU A 84 0.54 8.84 5.90
CA LEU A 84 -0.61 9.74 6.01
C LEU A 84 -0.25 11.10 5.38
N GLU A 85 -0.57 11.30 4.09
CA GLU A 85 -0.34 12.58 3.41
C GLU A 85 -1.54 13.52 3.61
N GLY A 86 -1.37 14.50 4.50
CA GLY A 86 -2.46 15.35 4.98
C GLY A 86 -3.26 14.69 6.10
N PRO A 87 -4.33 15.32 6.63
CA PRO A 87 -4.87 16.63 6.23
C PRO A 87 -4.13 17.82 6.87
N PHE A 88 -3.09 17.59 7.67
CA PHE A 88 -2.35 18.64 8.39
C PHE A 88 -1.32 19.35 7.50
N LEU A 89 -1.77 19.96 6.42
CA LEU A 89 -0.97 20.73 5.46
C LEU A 89 -1.05 22.25 5.77
N ASN A 90 -0.17 23.06 5.15
CA ASN A 90 -0.13 24.53 5.31
C ASN A 90 -1.03 25.27 4.33
#